data_AF-A0AAV9EBB4-F1
#
_entry.id   AF-A0AAV9EBB4-F1
#
_cell.length_a   1.000
_cell.length_b   1.000
_cell.length_c   1.000
_cell.angle_alpha   90.00
_cell.angle_beta   90.00
_cell.angle_gamma   90.00
#
_symmetry.space_group_name_H-M   'P 1'
#
loop_
_entity.id
_entity.type
_entity.pdbx_description
1 polymer ?
#
loop_
_entity_poly.entity_id
_entity_poly.type
_entity_poly.pdbx_seq_one_letter_code
_entity_poly.pdbx_strand_id
1 'polypeptide(L)'
;MEHLIRERSVFNQWKLRLVTGDQTFEGWQEGAIGFSPTYKYYPNSNEYYGSSLGRKGEKRRAPAWCDRILWRGIRLKQTRYNRGGSRLSDHRPV
;
A
#
# COMPACT_ATOMS: atom_id res chain seq x y z
N MET A 1 -8.27 6.00 24.98
CA MET A 1 -7.09 6.31 24.14
C MET A 1 -6.98 5.30 22.99
N GLU A 2 -8.10 4.99 22.32
CA GLU A 2 -8.17 3.96 21.25
C GLU A 2 -8.73 4.53 19.93
N HIS A 3 -9.10 5.81 19.91
CA HIS A 3 -9.75 6.44 18.76
C HIS A 3 -8.79 7.13 17.78
N LEU A 4 -7.49 7.21 18.07
CA LEU A 4 -6.55 8.01 17.26
C LEU A 4 -5.77 7.24 16.17
N ILE A 5 -5.92 5.91 16.09
CA ILE A 5 -5.18 5.10 15.09
C ILE A 5 -5.94 4.98 13.76
N ARG A 6 -7.22 5.35 13.71
CA ARG A 6 -8.06 5.15 12.51
C ARG A 6 -7.88 6.17 11.39
N GLU A 7 -7.21 7.31 11.59
CA GLU A 7 -7.20 8.38 10.56
C GLU A 7 -5.85 8.77 9.98
N ARG A 8 -4.72 8.26 10.46
CA ARG A 8 -3.38 8.73 9.99
C ARG A 8 -2.52 7.70 9.25
N SER A 9 -3.05 6.53 8.91
CA SER A 9 -2.22 5.42 8.40
C SER A 9 -2.73 4.71 7.14
N VAL A 10 -3.77 5.23 6.49
CA VAL A 10 -4.24 4.72 5.18
C VAL A 10 -3.99 5.78 4.10
N PHE A 11 -2.89 6.53 4.26
CA PHE A 11 -2.58 7.65 3.38
C PHE A 11 -1.89 7.12 2.13
N ASN A 12 -2.67 6.91 1.06
CA ASN A 12 -2.11 6.74 -0.27
C ASN A 12 -1.64 8.12 -0.77
N GLN A 13 -0.46 8.53 -0.31
CA GLN A 13 0.12 9.84 -0.60
C GLN A 13 0.20 10.12 -2.11
N TRP A 14 0.42 9.07 -2.91
CA TRP A 14 0.47 9.16 -4.37
C TRP A 14 -0.92 9.43 -4.98
N LYS A 15 -1.98 8.73 -4.54
CA LYS A 15 -3.34 9.06 -5.00
C LYS A 15 -3.73 10.48 -4.62
N LEU A 16 -3.38 10.94 -3.42
CA LEU A 16 -3.64 12.32 -3.04
C LEU A 16 -2.88 13.28 -3.96
N ARG A 17 -1.61 12.99 -4.25
CA ARG A 17 -0.74 13.81 -5.10
C ARG A 17 -1.26 13.91 -6.55
N LEU A 18 -1.83 12.84 -7.11
CA LEU A 18 -2.55 12.86 -8.40
C LEU A 18 -3.79 13.78 -8.37
N VAL A 19 -4.55 13.76 -7.27
CA VAL A 19 -5.76 14.59 -7.11
C VAL A 19 -5.40 16.06 -6.84
N THR A 20 -4.27 16.33 -6.19
CA THR A 20 -3.82 17.70 -5.85
C THR A 20 -2.98 18.38 -6.93
N GLY A 21 -2.86 17.80 -8.13
CA GLY A 21 -2.25 18.46 -9.29
C GLY A 21 -0.74 18.25 -9.49
N ASP A 22 -0.15 17.22 -8.90
CA ASP A 22 1.19 16.78 -9.31
C ASP A 22 1.13 16.00 -10.62
N GLN A 23 1.84 16.49 -11.62
CA GLN A 23 1.83 15.96 -12.99
C GLN A 23 2.69 14.72 -13.19
N THR A 24 3.35 14.20 -12.15
CA THR A 24 4.33 13.10 -12.27
C THR A 24 3.76 11.85 -12.97
N PHE A 25 2.45 11.58 -12.86
CA PHE A 25 1.79 10.48 -13.58
C PHE A 25 0.60 10.91 -14.44
N GLU A 26 0.64 12.13 -14.98
CA GLU A 26 -0.38 12.59 -15.91
C GLU A 26 -0.55 11.62 -17.10
N GLY A 27 -1.79 11.23 -17.39
CA GLY A 27 -2.14 10.29 -18.46
C GLY A 27 -1.88 8.81 -18.16
N TRP A 28 -1.36 8.46 -16.97
CA TRP A 28 -1.26 7.07 -16.52
C TRP A 28 -2.56 6.62 -15.84
N GLN A 29 -2.84 5.34 -15.94
CA GLN A 29 -3.99 4.68 -15.34
C GLN A 29 -3.51 3.65 -14.31
N GLU A 30 -4.32 3.45 -13.28
CA GLU A 30 -4.12 2.43 -12.27
C GLU A 30 -5.47 1.79 -11.91
N GLY A 31 -5.45 0.50 -11.57
CA GLY A 31 -6.64 -0.25 -11.21
C GLY A 31 -7.18 0.16 -9.85
N ALA A 32 -8.44 -0.21 -9.62
CA ALA A 32 -8.99 -0.18 -8.27
C ALA A 32 -8.18 -1.13 -7.37
N ILE A 33 -7.58 -0.58 -6.32
CA ILE A 33 -6.87 -1.38 -5.31
C ILE A 33 -7.92 -1.99 -4.39
N GLY A 34 -8.17 -3.29 -4.55
CA GLY A 34 -9.08 -4.08 -3.71
C GLY A 34 -8.38 -4.92 -2.64
N PHE A 35 -7.06 -4.77 -2.47
CA PHE A 35 -6.24 -5.57 -1.57
C PHE A 35 -5.62 -4.74 -0.44
N SER A 36 -5.32 -5.39 0.69
CA SER A 36 -4.69 -4.78 1.87
C SER A 36 -3.29 -4.19 1.55
N PRO A 37 -2.81 -3.20 2.32
CA PRO A 37 -1.46 -2.64 2.17
C PRO A 37 -0.39 -3.71 1.98
N THR A 38 0.61 -3.45 1.15
CA THR A 38 1.65 -4.42 0.78
C THR A 38 2.88 -4.33 1.68
N TYR A 39 3.01 -3.25 2.44
CA TYR A 39 4.10 -2.95 3.37
C TYR A 39 3.51 -2.39 4.68
N LYS A 40 4.12 -2.49 5.87
CA LYS A 40 5.28 -3.28 6.27
C LYS A 40 4.80 -4.43 7.16
N TYR A 41 5.06 -5.67 6.78
CA TYR A 41 4.65 -6.86 7.55
C TYR A 41 5.81 -7.48 8.32
N TYR A 42 5.52 -8.10 9.45
CA TYR A 42 6.49 -9.02 10.07
C TYR A 42 6.76 -10.21 9.12
N PRO A 43 8.03 -10.63 8.96
CA PRO A 43 8.36 -11.81 8.16
C PRO A 43 7.54 -13.03 8.63
N ASN A 44 7.06 -13.81 7.67
CA ASN A 44 6.24 -15.01 7.90
C ASN A 44 4.90 -14.77 8.63
N SER A 45 4.44 -13.52 8.77
CA SER A 45 3.21 -13.16 9.49
C SER A 45 2.28 -12.30 8.63
N ASN A 46 0.97 -12.27 8.93
CA ASN A 46 0.06 -11.29 8.32
C ASN A 46 -0.06 -10.01 9.15
N GLU A 47 0.70 -9.91 10.25
CA GLU A 47 0.70 -8.75 11.13
C GLU A 47 1.57 -7.63 10.57
N TYR A 48 1.04 -6.41 10.62
CA TYR A 48 1.79 -5.21 10.28
C TYR A 48 2.76 -4.84 11.41
N TYR A 49 3.90 -4.26 11.03
CA TYR A 49 4.83 -3.66 11.98
C TYR A 49 4.13 -2.54 12.77
N GLY A 50 4.32 -2.55 14.09
CA GLY A 50 3.69 -1.57 15.00
C GLY A 50 2.28 -1.95 15.48
N SER A 51 1.77 -3.13 15.12
CA SER A 51 0.66 -3.81 15.82
C SER A 51 1.03 -4.13 17.28
N SER A 52 0.07 -4.61 18.08
CA SER A 52 0.24 -4.93 19.52
C SER A 52 1.37 -5.92 19.84
N LEU A 53 1.93 -6.60 18.82
CA LEU A 53 3.09 -7.49 18.89
C LEU A 53 4.46 -6.76 18.80
N GLY A 54 4.46 -5.44 18.66
CA GLY A 54 5.67 -4.66 18.39
C GLY A 54 6.72 -4.73 19.51
N ARG A 55 7.94 -5.14 19.17
CA ARG A 55 9.11 -5.01 20.05
C ARG A 55 9.35 -3.52 20.35
N LYS A 56 9.51 -3.19 21.63
CA LYS A 56 9.82 -1.83 22.11
C LYS A 56 11.07 -1.31 21.38
N GLY A 57 10.94 -0.22 20.62
CA GLY A 57 12.07 0.45 19.94
C GLY A 57 12.08 0.39 18.40
N GLU A 58 11.21 -0.37 17.75
CA GLU A 58 11.12 -0.34 16.28
C GLU A 58 10.39 0.93 15.78
N LYS A 59 10.96 1.60 14.76
CA LYS A 59 10.28 2.72 14.07
C LYS A 59 8.93 2.23 13.53
N ARG A 60 7.83 2.75 14.10
CA ARG A 60 6.47 2.51 13.62
C ARG A 60 6.33 3.10 12.21
N ARG A 61 6.23 2.23 11.21
CA ARG A 61 5.82 2.62 9.86
C ARG A 61 4.36 2.23 9.67
N ALA A 62 3.55 3.19 9.27
CA ALA A 62 2.19 2.99 8.83
C ALA A 62 2.12 1.94 7.70
N PRO A 63 1.14 1.02 7.71
CA PRO A 63 0.84 0.22 6.53
C PRO A 63 0.68 1.09 5.27
N ALA A 64 1.26 0.66 4.16
CA ALA A 64 1.30 1.40 2.90
C ALA A 64 1.22 0.48 1.67
N TRP A 65 0.78 1.05 0.55
CA TRP A 65 0.82 0.42 -0.78
C TRP A 65 2.00 0.97 -1.57
N CYS A 66 3.20 0.48 -1.27
CA CYS A 66 4.43 0.90 -1.94
C CYS A 66 4.60 0.24 -3.32
N ASP A 67 3.94 -0.90 -3.52
CA ASP A 67 4.05 -1.72 -4.72
C ASP A 67 2.85 -1.44 -5.63
N ARG A 68 3.11 -0.84 -6.81
CA ARG A 68 2.10 -0.25 -7.70
C ARG A 68 2.37 -0.62 -9.14
N ILE A 69 1.31 -0.88 -9.91
CA ILE A 69 1.38 -1.13 -11.35
C ILE A 69 0.52 -0.09 -12.05
N LEU A 70 1.15 0.77 -12.85
CA LEU A 70 0.49 1.76 -13.68
C LEU A 70 0.67 1.40 -15.15
N TRP A 71 -0.27 1.81 -15.99
CA TRP A 71 -0.17 1.64 -17.44
C TRP A 71 -0.67 2.87 -18.18
N ARG A 72 -0.19 3.06 -19.41
CA ARG A 72 -0.65 4.10 -20.33
C ARG A 72 -0.68 3.52 -21.74
N GLY A 73 -1.77 3.74 -22.46
CA GLY A 73 -1.91 3.23 -23.82
C GLY A 73 -3.37 3.18 -24.26
N ILE A 74 -3.56 3.06 -25.57
CA ILE A 74 -4.89 3.02 -26.19
C ILE A 74 -5.39 1.57 -26.14
N ARG A 75 -6.66 1.38 -25.74
CA ARG A 75 -7.33 0.06 -25.67
C ARG A 75 -6.67 -0.97 -24.73
N LEU A 76 -5.88 -0.53 -23.76
CA LEU A 76 -5.41 -1.39 -22.67
C LEU A 76 -6.48 -1.51 -21.58
N LYS A 77 -6.79 -2.74 -21.17
CA LYS A 77 -7.71 -3.02 -20.06
C LYS A 77 -7.01 -3.93 -19.06
N GLN A 78 -6.80 -3.44 -17.84
CA GLN A 78 -6.33 -4.28 -16.76
C GLN A 78 -7.37 -5.34 -16.42
N THR A 79 -6.96 -6.61 -16.38
CA THR A 79 -7.84 -7.74 -16.07
C THR A 79 -7.73 -8.19 -14.61
N ARG A 80 -6.56 -8.00 -13.97
CA ARG A 80 -6.31 -8.37 -12.57
C ARG A 80 -5.38 -7.36 -11.90
N TYR A 81 -5.68 -7.04 -10.64
CA TYR A 81 -4.82 -6.24 -9.78
C TYR A 81 -4.93 -6.73 -8.33
N ASN A 82 -4.07 -7.67 -7.94
CA ASN A 82 -4.20 -8.37 -6.68
C ASN A 82 -2.85 -8.47 -5.99
N ARG A 83 -2.90 -8.71 -4.69
CA ARG A 83 -1.72 -9.02 -3.88
C ARG A 83 -1.53 -10.53 -3.77
N GLY A 84 -0.30 -11.00 -3.96
CA GLY A 84 0.12 -12.37 -3.72
C GLY A 84 0.18 -12.74 -2.23
N GLY A 85 0.08 -14.03 -1.94
CA GLY A 85 0.04 -14.58 -0.58
C GLY A 85 1.40 -14.86 0.09
N SER A 86 2.51 -14.69 -0.63
CA SER A 86 3.85 -14.95 -0.09
C SER A 86 4.16 -14.07 1.12
N ARG A 87 4.75 -14.66 2.17
CA ARG A 87 5.04 -14.00 3.45
C ARG A 87 6.52 -13.89 3.76
N LEU A 88 7.38 -14.24 2.79
CA LEU A 88 8.82 -14.34 2.98
C LEU A 88 9.51 -12.98 3.19
N SER A 89 8.89 -11.90 2.70
CA SER A 89 9.37 -10.51 2.84
C SER A 89 8.45 -9.71 3.76
N ASP A 90 8.91 -8.53 4.18
CA ASP A 90 8.08 -7.48 4.78
C ASP A 90 7.17 -6.78 3.75
N HIS A 91 7.38 -7.07 2.46
CA HIS A 91 6.47 -6.77 1.37
C HIS A 91 5.61 -7.97 0.97
N ARG A 92 4.50 -7.69 0.30
CA ARG A 92 3.66 -8.69 -0.36
C ARG A 92 3.71 -8.45 -1.87
N PRO A 93 3.96 -9.50 -2.69
CA PRO A 93 3.98 -9.36 -4.13
C PRO A 93 2.68 -8.75 -4.66
N VAL A 94 2.78 -7.89 -5.67
CA VAL A 94 1.65 -7.30 -6.40
C VAL A 94 1.80 -7.65 -7.87
#